data_AF-A0A538BJT9-F1
#
_entry.id   AF-A0A538BJT9-F1
#
_cell.length_a   1.000
_cell.length_b   1.000
_cell.length_c   1.000
_cell.angle_alpha   90.00
_cell.angle_beta   90.00
_cell.angle_gamma   90.00
#
_symmetry.space_group_name_H-M   'P 1'
#
loop_
_entity.id
_entity.type
_entity.pdbx_description
1 polymer ?
#
loop_
_entity_poly.entity_id
_entity_poly.type
_entity_poly.pdbx_seq_one_letter_code
_entity_poly.pdbx_strand_id
1 'polypeptide(L)'
;MRFLPHPNVLCERGREWISLRLDGELAELAQKMLDSHLARCPDCRAFEAEAAATTRLVRATPLELLAQPISLPRGRRLALSMRRVSAVAASVAAVVVGVGAFLNLPSASSRAAGPPVKIVQSDNSDLTQQKFIRAALLVPVVPESHGPQQV
;
A
#
# COMPACT_ATOMS: atom_id res chain seq x y z
N MET A 1 30.20 4.43 22.65
CA MET A 1 29.01 4.26 23.53
C MET A 1 27.79 4.54 22.67
N ARG A 2 26.91 3.54 22.47
CA ARG A 2 25.77 3.66 21.56
C ARG A 2 24.55 4.06 22.41
N PHE A 3 24.15 5.33 22.33
CA PHE A 3 22.93 5.81 22.97
C PHE A 3 21.76 5.17 22.23
N LEU A 4 21.06 4.22 22.87
CA LEU A 4 19.76 3.75 22.40
C LEU A 4 18.71 4.54 23.18
N PRO A 5 18.17 5.65 22.61
CA PRO A 5 17.23 6.50 23.31
C PRO A 5 15.97 5.71 23.68
N HIS A 6 15.39 6.03 24.84
CA HIS A 6 14.12 5.46 25.27
C HIS A 6 13.02 5.87 24.28
N PRO A 7 12.20 4.92 23.79
CA PRO A 7 11.15 5.22 22.82
C PRO A 7 10.06 6.08 23.47
N ASN A 8 10.13 7.38 23.24
CA ASN A 8 9.03 8.30 23.46
C ASN A 8 8.24 8.38 22.16
N VAL A 9 6.93 8.15 22.21
CA VAL A 9 6.02 8.18 21.06
C VAL A 9 6.16 9.47 20.23
N LEU A 10 6.45 10.60 20.87
CA LEU A 10 6.69 11.88 20.16
C LEU A 10 8.02 11.89 19.41
N CYS A 11 9.07 11.26 19.96
CA CYS A 11 10.35 11.13 19.29
C CYS A 11 10.26 10.15 18.11
N GLU A 12 9.51 9.06 18.24
CA GLU A 12 9.23 8.14 17.14
C GLU A 12 8.49 8.85 16.00
N ARG A 13 7.41 9.58 16.35
CA ARG A 13 6.68 10.41 15.39
C ARG A 13 7.58 11.46 14.74
N GLY A 14 8.44 12.09 15.52
CA GLY A 14 9.43 13.05 15.03
C GLY A 14 10.38 12.43 14.00
N ARG A 15 10.86 11.21 14.24
CA ARG A 15 11.73 10.47 13.31
C ARG A 15 11.01 10.10 12.01
N GLU A 16 9.74 9.70 12.08
CA GLU A 16 8.90 9.47 10.89
C GLU A 16 8.77 10.75 10.06
N TRP A 17 8.44 11.89 10.69
CA TRP A 17 8.32 13.17 9.99
C TRP A 17 9.66 13.66 9.42
N ILE A 18 10.77 13.40 10.10
CA ILE A 18 12.11 13.68 9.56
C ILE A 18 12.33 12.90 8.26
N SER A 19 11.96 11.63 8.20
CA SER A 19 12.04 10.83 6.96
C SER A 19 11.21 11.45 5.85
N LEU A 20 9.93 11.74 6.10
CA LEU A 20 9.03 12.36 5.13
C LEU A 20 9.57 13.72 4.64
N ARG A 21 10.17 14.51 5.53
CA ARG A 21 10.77 15.81 5.15
C ARG A 21 11.97 15.64 4.23
N LEU A 22 12.81 14.64 4.46
CA LEU A 22 13.96 14.33 3.59
C LEU A 22 13.54 13.85 2.20
N ASP A 23 12.35 13.28 2.08
CA ASP A 23 11.73 12.85 0.83
C ASP A 23 10.87 13.95 0.18
N GLY A 24 10.66 15.08 0.86
CA GLY A 24 9.81 16.18 0.38
C GLY A 24 8.31 15.89 0.47
N GLU A 25 7.92 14.88 1.25
CA GLU A 25 6.54 14.39 1.40
C GLU A 25 5.86 14.89 2.69
N LEU A 26 6.55 15.69 3.50
CA LEU A 26 5.98 16.19 4.76
C LEU A 26 5.00 17.34 4.52
N ALA A 27 3.76 17.17 5.00
CA ALA A 27 2.73 18.21 4.96
C ALA A 27 3.11 19.45 5.81
N GLU A 28 2.63 20.64 5.43
CA GLU A 28 3.00 21.92 6.07
C GLU A 28 2.67 21.98 7.57
N LEU A 29 1.50 21.48 7.99
CA LEU A 29 1.16 21.41 9.41
C LEU A 29 2.16 20.53 10.18
N ALA A 30 2.50 19.38 9.62
CA ALA A 30 3.44 18.44 10.23
C ALA A 30 4.87 19.02 10.26
N GLN A 31 5.25 19.83 9.27
CA GLN A 31 6.49 20.62 9.30
C GLN A 31 6.54 21.52 10.53
N LYS A 32 5.49 22.31 10.81
CA LYS A 32 5.45 23.19 12.00
C LYS A 32 5.50 22.41 13.31
N MET A 33 4.82 21.27 13.37
CA MET A 33 4.86 20.39 14.53
C MET A 33 6.26 19.80 14.75
N LEU A 34 6.91 19.36 13.67
CA LEU A 34 8.27 18.84 13.70
C LEU A 34 9.26 19.93 14.13
N ASP A 35 9.19 21.13 13.56
CA ASP A 35 10.05 22.26 13.93
C ASP A 35 9.93 22.58 15.43
N SER A 36 8.69 22.59 15.95
CA SER A 36 8.43 22.77 17.37
C SER A 36 9.04 21.66 18.23
N HIS A 37 8.97 20.40 17.79
CA HIS A 37 9.60 19.28 18.50
C HIS A 37 11.13 19.41 18.50
N LEU A 38 11.71 19.73 17.33
CA LEU A 38 13.15 19.90 17.15
C LEU A 38 13.70 21.07 17.96
N ALA A 39 12.93 22.11 18.24
CA ALA A 39 13.36 23.17 19.15
C ALA A 39 13.64 22.66 20.58
N ARG A 40 12.96 21.58 21.01
CA ARG A 40 12.99 21.08 22.39
C ARG A 40 13.78 19.78 22.56
N CYS A 41 13.90 18.97 21.51
CA CYS A 41 14.51 17.64 21.59
C CYS A 41 15.91 17.61 20.93
N PRO A 42 17.02 17.57 21.70
CA PRO A 42 18.37 17.46 21.14
C PRO A 42 18.61 16.14 20.40
N ASP A 43 18.03 15.03 20.86
CA ASP A 43 18.22 13.72 20.24
C ASP A 43 17.63 13.66 18.83
N CYS A 44 16.46 14.26 18.62
CA CYS A 44 15.84 14.33 17.30
C CYS A 44 16.55 15.32 16.37
N ARG A 45 17.18 16.39 16.89
CA ARG A 45 18.07 17.26 16.09
C ARG A 45 19.32 16.52 15.63
N ALA A 46 19.94 15.75 16.52
CA ALA A 46 21.10 14.93 16.17
C ALA A 46 20.74 13.88 15.11
N PHE A 47 19.60 13.20 15.30
CA PHE A 47 19.08 12.24 14.33
C PHE A 47 18.79 12.89 12.97
N GLU A 48 18.16 14.06 12.93
CA GLU A 48 17.92 14.78 11.68
C GLU A 48 19.23 15.07 10.93
N ALA A 49 20.24 15.58 11.64
CA ALA A 49 21.52 15.93 11.05
C ALA A 49 22.22 14.69 10.46
N GLU A 50 22.22 13.57 11.19
CA GLU A 50 22.81 12.29 10.76
C GLU A 50 22.05 11.71 9.56
N ALA A 51 20.72 11.67 9.63
CA ALA A 51 19.88 11.18 8.54
C ALA A 51 20.07 12.04 7.27
N ALA A 52 20.06 13.37 7.40
CA ALA A 52 20.27 14.28 6.28
C ALA A 52 21.67 14.11 5.65
N ALA A 53 22.71 13.93 6.47
CA ALA A 53 24.06 13.65 5.97
C ALA A 53 24.11 12.33 5.19
N THR A 54 23.53 11.27 5.74
CA THR A 54 23.47 9.95 5.10
C THR A 54 22.68 9.98 3.79
N THR A 55 21.51 10.61 3.79
CA THR A 55 20.67 10.77 2.60
C THR A 55 21.41 11.54 1.50
N ARG A 56 22.14 12.61 1.85
CA ARG A 56 22.97 13.33 0.87
C ARG A 56 24.09 12.46 0.32
N LEU A 57 24.81 11.71 1.16
CA LEU A 57 25.89 10.82 0.73
C LEU A 57 25.37 9.76 -0.25
N VAL A 58 24.28 9.06 0.10
CA VAL A 58 23.71 8.02 -0.76
C VAL A 58 23.20 8.61 -2.07
N ARG A 59 22.47 9.74 -2.04
CA ARG A 59 21.91 10.36 -3.25
C ARG A 59 22.97 11.00 -4.16
N ALA A 60 24.11 11.43 -3.62
CA ALA A 60 25.20 12.01 -4.39
C ALA A 60 26.18 10.96 -4.93
N THR A 61 26.17 9.74 -4.38
CA THR A 61 27.01 8.64 -4.86
C THR A 61 26.59 8.23 -6.28
N PRO A 62 27.51 8.19 -7.25
CA PRO A 62 27.21 7.67 -8.59
C PRO A 62 26.65 6.24 -8.53
N LEU A 63 25.70 5.92 -9.41
CA LEU A 63 25.13 4.58 -9.47
C LEU A 63 26.22 3.57 -9.87
N GLU A 64 26.41 2.57 -9.03
CA GLU A 64 27.29 1.44 -9.34
C GLU A 64 26.59 0.48 -10.30
N LEU A 65 27.27 0.12 -11.38
CA LEU A 65 26.75 -0.87 -12.33
C LEU A 65 26.93 -2.26 -11.73
N LEU A 66 25.82 -2.98 -11.59
CA LEU A 66 25.84 -4.38 -11.16
C LEU A 66 26.60 -5.23 -12.19
N ALA A 67 27.58 -6.04 -11.74
CA ALA A 67 28.32 -6.95 -12.60
C ALA A 67 27.43 -8.00 -13.27
N GLN A 68 26.33 -8.37 -12.62
CA GLN A 68 25.32 -9.27 -13.16
C GLN A 68 23.93 -8.62 -13.06
N PRO A 69 23.15 -8.62 -14.14
CA PRO A 69 21.81 -8.04 -14.14
C PRO A 69 20.87 -8.83 -13.21
N ILE A 70 20.09 -8.11 -12.40
CA ILE A 70 19.03 -8.69 -11.56
C ILE A 70 17.85 -9.05 -12.48
N SER A 71 17.61 -10.35 -12.69
CA SER A 71 16.45 -10.82 -13.43
C SER A 71 15.22 -10.85 -12.53
N LEU A 72 14.24 -9.98 -12.78
CA LEU A 72 12.94 -10.05 -12.12
C LEU A 72 12.04 -11.09 -12.83
N PRO A 73 11.35 -11.98 -12.09
CA PRO A 73 10.43 -12.93 -12.71
C PRO A 73 9.28 -12.15 -13.39
N ARG A 74 9.19 -12.27 -14.72
CA ARG A 74 8.06 -11.71 -15.49
C ARG A 74 6.80 -12.51 -15.16
N GLY A 75 5.91 -11.96 -14.34
CA GLY A 75 4.69 -12.62 -13.92
C GLY A 75 3.71 -12.91 -15.08
N ARG A 76 2.98 -14.03 -15.00
CA ARG A 76 1.89 -14.48 -15.90
C ARG A 76 0.70 -13.51 -16.04
N ARG A 77 0.76 -12.29 -15.49
CA ARG A 77 -0.38 -11.35 -15.44
C ARG A 77 -0.84 -10.90 -16.83
N LEU A 78 0.06 -10.82 -17.81
CA LEU A 78 -0.32 -10.50 -19.20
C LEU A 78 -1.15 -11.61 -19.86
N ALA A 79 -0.92 -12.88 -19.50
CA ALA A 79 -1.59 -14.03 -20.12
C ALA A 79 -3.07 -14.15 -19.71
N LEU A 80 -3.47 -13.60 -18.55
CA LEU A 80 -4.86 -13.60 -18.11
C LEU A 80 -5.67 -12.41 -18.67
N SER A 81 -5.00 -11.33 -19.09
CA SER A 81 -5.65 -10.17 -19.71
C SER A 81 -6.19 -10.50 -21.11
N MET A 82 -5.43 -11.26 -21.92
CA MET A 82 -5.87 -11.68 -23.26
C MET A 82 -7.03 -12.69 -23.25
N ARG A 83 -7.25 -13.43 -22.14
CA ARG A 83 -8.38 -14.37 -22.01
C ARG A 83 -9.73 -13.70 -21.72
N ARG A 84 -9.77 -12.40 -21.38
CA ARG A 84 -11.01 -11.69 -21.06
C ARG A 84 -11.69 -11.03 -22.27
N VAL A 85 -11.01 -10.92 -23.40
CA VAL A 85 -11.57 -10.27 -24.60
C VAL A 85 -12.57 -11.21 -25.32
N SER A 86 -12.51 -12.52 -25.12
CA SER A 86 -13.39 -13.48 -25.81
C SER A 86 -14.80 -13.64 -25.21
N ALA A 87 -15.17 -12.93 -24.14
CA ALA A 87 -16.42 -13.18 -23.40
C ALA A 87 -17.52 -12.11 -23.56
N VAL A 88 -17.30 -11.02 -24.31
CA VAL A 88 -18.24 -9.88 -24.39
C VAL A 88 -19.13 -9.89 -25.65
N ALA A 89 -19.01 -10.90 -26.54
CA ALA A 89 -19.78 -10.93 -27.78
C ALA A 89 -21.25 -11.40 -27.64
N ALA A 90 -21.70 -11.84 -26.46
CA ALA A 90 -23.00 -12.53 -26.31
C ALA A 90 -24.16 -11.68 -25.73
N SER A 91 -23.97 -10.39 -25.44
CA SER A 91 -24.94 -9.60 -24.65
C SER A 91 -25.55 -8.39 -25.37
N VAL A 92 -25.89 -8.50 -26.66
CA VAL A 92 -26.57 -7.41 -27.41
C VAL A 92 -28.06 -7.71 -27.68
N ALA A 93 -28.56 -8.93 -27.44
CA ALA A 93 -29.91 -9.32 -27.87
C ALA A 93 -31.08 -8.95 -26.93
N ALA A 94 -30.85 -8.44 -25.71
CA ALA A 94 -31.91 -8.39 -24.66
C ALA A 94 -32.58 -7.03 -24.42
N VAL A 95 -32.24 -5.95 -25.15
CA VAL A 95 -32.65 -4.58 -24.77
C VAL A 95 -34.03 -4.15 -25.34
N VAL A 96 -34.60 -4.86 -26.31
CA VAL A 96 -35.79 -4.34 -27.05
C VAL A 96 -37.13 -4.48 -26.28
N VAL A 97 -37.21 -5.33 -25.23
CA VAL A 97 -38.50 -5.63 -24.57
C VAL A 97 -38.80 -4.71 -23.36
N GLY A 98 -37.80 -4.06 -22.76
CA GLY A 98 -37.97 -3.36 -21.48
C GLY A 98 -38.66 -1.99 -21.52
N VAL A 99 -38.73 -1.34 -22.69
CA VAL A 99 -39.15 0.08 -22.78
C VAL A 99 -40.68 0.26 -22.69
N GLY A 100 -41.48 -0.75 -23.03
CA GLY A 100 -42.94 -0.64 -23.05
C GLY A 100 -43.61 -0.56 -21.67
N ALA A 101 -42.96 -1.03 -20.61
CA ALA A 101 -43.56 -1.12 -19.27
C ALA A 101 -43.45 0.17 -18.43
N PHE A 102 -42.61 1.13 -18.83
CA PHE A 102 -42.34 2.35 -18.04
C PHE A 102 -43.32 3.51 -18.27
N LEU A 103 -44.17 3.46 -19.30
CA LEU A 103 -45.05 4.57 -19.67
C LEU A 103 -46.42 4.56 -18.96
N ASN A 104 -46.68 3.62 -18.04
CA ASN A 104 -48.02 3.41 -17.46
C ASN A 104 -48.04 3.31 -15.92
N LEU A 105 -47.30 4.18 -15.20
CA LEU A 105 -47.44 4.30 -13.75
C LEU A 105 -47.81 5.73 -13.31
N PRO A 106 -48.91 5.94 -12.57
CA PRO A 106 -49.27 7.23 -12.00
C PRO A 106 -48.29 7.64 -10.89
N SER A 107 -47.93 8.92 -10.89
CA SER A 107 -46.98 9.53 -9.95
C SER A 107 -47.56 9.60 -8.53
N ALA A 108 -47.02 8.79 -7.61
CA ALA A 108 -47.22 8.97 -6.18
C ALA A 108 -46.04 9.76 -5.61
N SER A 109 -46.32 11.00 -5.18
CA SER A 109 -45.37 11.86 -4.49
C SER A 109 -45.29 11.44 -3.02
N SER A 110 -44.15 10.91 -2.58
CA SER A 110 -43.86 10.60 -1.19
C SER A 110 -42.67 11.43 -0.70
N ARG A 111 -42.94 12.23 0.35
CA ARG A 111 -42.00 13.14 1.03
C ARG A 111 -40.76 12.38 1.53
N ALA A 112 -39.62 13.04 1.39
CA ALA A 112 -38.31 12.55 1.79
C ALA A 112 -38.21 12.26 3.29
N ALA A 113 -37.90 10.99 3.62
CA ALA A 113 -37.22 10.59 4.83
C ALA A 113 -35.83 10.09 4.40
N GLY A 114 -34.77 10.68 4.95
CA GLY A 114 -33.39 10.29 4.61
C GLY A 114 -33.15 8.79 4.89
N PRO A 115 -32.36 8.08 4.06
CA PRO A 115 -32.16 6.65 4.23
C PRO A 115 -31.49 6.36 5.58
N PRO A 116 -31.92 5.31 6.30
CA PRO A 116 -31.24 4.89 7.52
C PRO A 116 -29.82 4.43 7.19
N VAL A 117 -28.82 5.11 7.75
CA VAL A 117 -27.42 4.68 7.67
C VAL A 117 -27.26 3.41 8.51
N LYS A 118 -27.25 2.26 7.84
CA LYS A 118 -26.82 1.00 8.47
C LYS A 118 -25.30 1.05 8.63
N ILE A 119 -24.83 1.26 9.85
CA ILE A 119 -23.43 1.01 10.21
C ILE A 119 -23.27 -0.51 10.24
N VAL A 120 -22.72 -1.07 9.16
CA VAL A 120 -22.32 -2.47 9.12
C VAL A 120 -21.03 -2.59 9.92
N GLN A 121 -21.12 -3.22 11.08
CA GLN A 121 -19.96 -3.51 11.90
C GLN A 121 -19.19 -4.65 11.22
N SER A 122 -18.08 -4.29 10.55
CA SER A 122 -17.13 -5.23 9.97
C SER A 122 -16.51 -6.06 11.08
N ASP A 123 -16.80 -7.36 11.13
CA ASP A 123 -16.24 -8.30 12.10
C ASP A 123 -14.81 -8.77 11.76
N ASN A 124 -14.16 -8.16 10.77
CA ASN A 124 -12.83 -8.51 10.25
C ASN A 124 -12.70 -9.98 9.80
N SER A 125 -13.82 -10.67 9.58
CA SER A 125 -13.86 -12.04 9.03
C SER A 125 -13.20 -12.10 7.65
N ASP A 126 -13.42 -11.07 6.84
CA ASP A 126 -12.80 -10.93 5.51
C ASP A 126 -11.27 -10.86 5.56
N LEU A 127 -10.72 -10.19 6.59
CA LEU A 127 -9.28 -10.11 6.79
C LEU A 127 -8.67 -11.47 7.15
N THR A 128 -9.43 -12.29 7.87
CA THR A 128 -9.04 -13.67 8.24
C THR A 128 -9.10 -14.58 7.02
N GLN A 129 -10.13 -14.44 6.19
CA GLN A 129 -10.28 -15.17 4.93
C GLN A 129 -9.16 -14.83 3.94
N GLN A 130 -8.78 -13.55 3.83
CA GLN A 130 -7.67 -13.11 2.99
C GLN A 130 -6.32 -13.69 3.42
N LYS A 131 -6.06 -13.78 4.74
CA LYS A 131 -4.82 -14.40 5.26
C LYS A 131 -4.74 -15.89 4.92
N PHE A 132 -5.85 -16.60 5.02
CA PHE A 132 -5.94 -18.02 4.65
C PHE A 132 -5.66 -18.23 3.16
N ILE A 133 -6.29 -17.44 2.29
CA ILE A 133 -6.05 -17.51 0.84
C ILE A 133 -4.58 -17.22 0.52
N ARG A 134 -3.99 -16.20 1.17
CA ARG A 134 -2.58 -15.86 0.99
C ARG A 134 -1.67 -17.01 1.40
N ALA A 135 -1.91 -17.63 2.56
CA ALA A 135 -1.15 -18.79 3.02
C ALA A 135 -1.27 -19.98 2.05
N ALA A 136 -2.48 -20.24 1.53
CA ALA A 136 -2.72 -21.34 0.59
C ALA A 136 -2.06 -21.13 -0.79
N LEU A 137 -1.82 -19.88 -1.19
CA LEU A 137 -1.18 -19.55 -2.47
C LEU A 137 0.36 -19.47 -2.39
N LEU A 138 0.95 -19.53 -1.20
CA LEU A 138 2.39 -19.60 -1.03
C LEU A 138 2.84 -21.05 -1.23
N VAL A 139 3.53 -21.31 -2.35
CA VAL A 139 4.23 -22.59 -2.56
C VAL A 139 5.42 -22.61 -1.59
N PRO A 140 5.55 -23.63 -0.72
CA PRO A 140 6.73 -23.77 0.11
C PRO A 140 7.95 -23.99 -0.79
N VAL A 141 8.96 -23.12 -0.66
CA VAL A 141 10.27 -23.33 -1.26
C VAL A 141 10.91 -24.48 -0.47
N VAL A 142 10.99 -25.66 -1.08
CA VAL A 142 11.76 -26.78 -0.54
C VAL A 142 13.24 -26.43 -0.72
N PRO A 143 14.05 -26.32 0.36
CA PRO A 143 15.48 -26.15 0.20
C PRO A 143 16.07 -27.42 -0.42
N GLU A 144 16.75 -27.28 -1.57
CA GLU A 144 17.46 -28.38 -2.21
C GLU A 144 18.56 -28.90 -1.29
N SER A 145 18.41 -30.14 -0.83
CA SER A 145 19.45 -30.87 -0.11
C SER A 145 20.64 -31.12 -1.04
N HIS A 146 21.72 -30.36 -0.86
CA HIS A 146 23.00 -30.66 -1.49
C HIS A 146 23.54 -31.97 -0.90
N GLY A 147 23.57 -33.02 -1.72
CA GLY A 147 24.15 -34.32 -1.39
C GLY A 147 25.67 -34.25 -1.19
N PRO A 148 26.27 -35.23 -0.49
CA PRO A 148 27.67 -35.17 -0.08
C PRO A 148 28.61 -35.26 -1.28
N GLN A 149 29.52 -34.29 -1.39
CA GLN A 149 30.70 -34.37 -2.26
C GLN A 149 31.61 -35.49 -1.73
N GLN A 150 31.83 -36.53 -2.53
CA GLN A 150 32.89 -37.51 -2.30
C GLN A 150 34.13 -37.09 -3.09
N VAL A 151 35.26 -37.01 -2.38
CA VAL A 151 36.63 -37.09 -2.93
C VAL A 151 37.40 -38.05 -2.03
#